data_AF-A0A1Q5RJQ3-F1
#
_entry.id   AF-A0A1Q5RJQ3-F1
#
_cell.length_a   1.000
_cell.length_b   1.000
_cell.length_c   1.000
_cell.angle_alpha   90.00
_cell.angle_beta   90.00
_cell.angle_gamma   90.00
#
_symmetry.space_group_name_H-M   'P 1'
#
loop_
_entity.id
_entity.type
_entity.pdbx_description
1 polymer ?
#
loop_
_entity_poly.entity_id
_entity_poly.type
_entity_poly.pdbx_seq_one_letter_code
_entity_poly.pdbx_strand_id
1 'polypeptide(L)'
;MIVRYLEQLAHELSFDRSLSRRVCEEVEDHLRQSAERHSDGDTMEAERRAIELFGPAKIIAAQFAATSLLKRSRAVGPIVVLIVLGVFAAMKARVAWYAATGWSTSGSARFPDIGVIAYAFDRYAFYLALMTGLCGWVYAFRMQPGALDKTRLQRSFMLSAAAGAALIGSVLADIVLTALRLSGVGWSISHLIPIASVGIEVALVVALIARIHAVTSLVTTATLRFDL
;
A
#
# COMPACT_ATOMS: atom_id res chain seq x y z
N MET A 1 4.45 -23.06 -31.52
CA MET A 1 5.47 -22.71 -30.50
C MET A 1 5.07 -21.51 -29.66
N ILE A 2 4.37 -20.53 -30.24
CA ILE A 2 3.91 -19.32 -29.55
C ILE A 2 3.12 -19.62 -28.26
N VAL A 3 2.20 -20.59 -28.29
CA VAL A 3 1.40 -20.97 -27.09
C VAL A 3 2.28 -21.36 -25.89
N ARG A 4 3.32 -22.18 -26.10
CA ARG A 4 4.23 -22.60 -25.02
C ARG A 4 5.05 -21.43 -24.48
N TYR A 5 5.46 -20.52 -25.36
CA TYR A 5 6.16 -19.29 -24.95
C TYR A 5 5.25 -18.40 -24.09
N LEU A 6 3.99 -18.22 -24.49
CA LEU A 6 3.00 -17.47 -23.73
C LEU A 6 2.66 -18.14 -22.39
N GLU A 7 2.56 -19.46 -22.33
CA GLU A 7 2.38 -20.20 -21.07
C GLU A 7 3.56 -19.97 -20.11
N GLN A 8 4.79 -20.00 -20.62
CA GLN A 8 5.97 -19.69 -19.83
C GLN A 8 5.96 -18.23 -19.36
N LEU A 9 5.65 -17.28 -20.24
CA LEU A 9 5.54 -15.86 -19.89
C LEU A 9 4.44 -15.60 -18.84
N ALA A 10 3.28 -16.24 -19.01
CA ALA A 10 2.18 -16.19 -18.05
C ALA A 10 2.57 -16.79 -16.70
N HIS A 11 3.30 -17.90 -16.71
CA HIS A 11 3.83 -18.50 -15.49
C HIS A 11 4.78 -17.53 -14.76
N GLU A 12 5.70 -16.89 -15.47
CA GLU A 12 6.64 -15.91 -14.88
C GLU A 12 5.89 -14.68 -14.32
N LEU A 13 4.87 -14.19 -15.02
CA LEU A 13 4.05 -13.03 -14.62
C LEU A 13 2.90 -13.37 -13.65
N SER A 14 2.79 -14.61 -13.19
CA SER A 14 1.65 -15.08 -12.38
C SER A 14 1.44 -14.33 -11.05
N PHE A 15 2.45 -13.58 -10.58
CA PHE A 15 2.36 -12.73 -9.39
C PHE A 15 1.37 -11.55 -9.56
N ASP A 16 1.10 -11.12 -10.79
CA ASP A 16 0.08 -10.12 -11.11
C ASP A 16 -0.77 -10.59 -12.29
N ARG A 17 -1.92 -11.20 -11.98
CA ARG A 17 -2.84 -11.77 -12.98
C ARG A 17 -3.34 -10.75 -14.00
N SER A 18 -3.50 -9.48 -13.59
CA SER A 18 -3.96 -8.41 -14.47
C SER A 18 -2.85 -7.94 -15.44
N LEU A 19 -1.60 -7.96 -14.98
CA LEU A 19 -0.43 -7.68 -15.80
C LEU A 19 -0.15 -8.85 -16.75
N SER A 20 -0.11 -10.07 -16.23
CA SER A 20 0.10 -11.31 -16.99
C SER A 20 -0.84 -11.38 -18.18
N ARG A 21 -2.14 -11.19 -17.97
CA ARG A 21 -3.13 -11.23 -19.05
C ARG A 21 -2.85 -10.20 -20.14
N ARG A 22 -2.68 -8.92 -19.76
CA ARG A 22 -2.43 -7.83 -20.71
C ARG A 22 -1.14 -8.03 -21.50
N VAL A 23 -0.06 -8.40 -20.82
CA VAL A 23 1.24 -8.62 -21.47
C VAL A 23 1.18 -9.84 -22.39
N CYS A 24 0.49 -10.92 -22.00
CA CYS A 24 0.35 -12.09 -22.88
C CYS A 24 -0.48 -11.77 -24.13
N GLU A 25 -1.58 -11.01 -23.99
CA GLU A 25 -2.41 -10.56 -25.12
C GLU A 25 -1.57 -9.69 -26.09
N GLU A 26 -0.82 -8.71 -25.57
CA GLU A 26 0.03 -7.83 -26.39
C GLU A 26 1.19 -8.58 -27.06
N VAL A 27 1.84 -9.50 -26.35
CA VAL A 27 2.93 -10.32 -26.89
C VAL A 27 2.42 -11.32 -27.93
N GLU A 28 1.24 -11.91 -27.74
CA GLU A 28 0.60 -12.80 -28.71
C GLU A 28 0.36 -12.07 -30.04
N ASP A 29 -0.22 -10.86 -29.97
CA ASP A 29 -0.48 -10.04 -31.14
C ASP A 29 0.81 -9.67 -31.88
N HIS A 30 1.87 -9.28 -31.14
CA HIS A 30 3.17 -8.97 -31.75
C HIS A 30 3.85 -10.18 -32.37
N LEU A 31 3.78 -11.34 -31.72
CA LEU A 31 4.35 -12.58 -32.26
C LEU A 31 3.61 -13.04 -33.53
N ARG A 32 2.27 -12.96 -33.54
CA ARG A 32 1.46 -13.26 -34.73
C ARG A 32 1.79 -12.32 -35.90
N GLN A 33 1.79 -11.01 -35.66
CA GLN A 33 2.15 -10.03 -36.69
C GLN A 33 3.58 -10.24 -37.22
N SER A 34 4.51 -10.64 -36.35
CA SER A 34 5.89 -10.89 -36.75
C SER A 34 6.02 -12.18 -37.56
N ALA A 35 5.27 -13.23 -37.22
CA ALA A 35 5.23 -14.48 -37.99
C ALA A 35 4.60 -14.27 -39.37
N GLU A 36 3.52 -13.50 -39.47
CA GLU A 36 2.85 -13.16 -40.74
C GLU A 36 3.78 -12.42 -41.71
N ARG A 37 4.62 -11.50 -41.20
CA ARG A 37 5.63 -10.78 -42.00
C ARG A 37 6.74 -11.67 -42.55
N HIS A 38 6.95 -12.86 -41.98
CA HIS A 38 7.97 -13.82 -42.41
C HIS A 38 7.35 -15.08 -43.03
N SER A 39 6.09 -15.00 -43.49
CA SER A 39 5.31 -16.17 -43.96
C SER A 39 5.70 -16.71 -45.34
N ASP A 40 6.76 -16.19 -45.96
CA ASP A 40 7.28 -16.69 -47.25
C ASP A 40 7.88 -18.13 -47.17
N GLY A 41 7.76 -18.81 -46.02
CA GLY A 41 8.26 -20.17 -45.78
C GLY A 41 7.43 -20.96 -44.76
N ASP A 42 8.03 -22.02 -44.18
CA ASP A 42 7.40 -22.86 -43.16
C ASP A 42 6.93 -22.04 -41.95
N THR A 43 5.63 -22.10 -41.65
CA THR A 43 4.98 -21.41 -40.52
C THR A 43 5.69 -21.70 -39.20
N MET A 44 6.23 -22.91 -39.01
CA MET A 44 6.90 -23.29 -37.78
C MET A 44 8.25 -22.57 -37.59
N GLU A 45 8.98 -22.33 -38.67
CA GLU A 45 10.27 -21.62 -38.64
C GLU A 45 10.06 -20.11 -38.49
N ALA A 46 9.00 -19.55 -39.08
CA ALA A 46 8.59 -18.16 -38.89
C ALA A 46 8.23 -17.86 -37.43
N GLU A 47 7.48 -18.75 -36.76
CA GLU A 47 7.20 -18.64 -35.32
C GLU A 47 8.47 -18.70 -34.47
N ARG A 48 9.38 -19.63 -34.78
CA ARG A 48 10.64 -19.78 -34.04
C ARG A 48 11.49 -18.51 -34.12
N ARG A 49 11.68 -17.96 -35.32
CA ARG A 49 12.41 -16.70 -35.51
C ARG A 49 11.75 -15.53 -34.79
N ALA A 50 10.43 -15.45 -34.82
CA ALA A 50 9.70 -14.41 -34.09
C ALA A 50 9.98 -14.48 -32.57
N ILE A 51 10.02 -15.68 -31.99
CA ILE A 51 10.35 -15.89 -30.57
C ILE A 51 11.82 -15.54 -30.27
N GLU A 52 12.76 -15.95 -31.13
CA GLU A 52 14.19 -15.65 -30.96
C GLU A 52 14.46 -14.13 -31.02
N LEU A 53 13.77 -13.41 -31.92
CA LEU A 53 13.82 -11.95 -32.01
C LEU A 53 13.22 -11.25 -30.78
N PHE A 54 12.13 -11.81 -30.23
CA PHE A 54 11.47 -11.26 -29.04
C PHE A 54 12.31 -11.47 -27.77
N GLY A 55 13.03 -12.59 -27.70
CA GLY A 55 13.96 -12.92 -26.63
C GLY A 55 13.34 -13.73 -25.48
N PRO A 56 14.13 -14.02 -24.44
CA PRO A 56 13.71 -14.93 -23.36
C PRO A 56 12.55 -14.36 -22.54
N ALA A 57 11.50 -15.18 -22.33
CA ALA A 57 10.31 -14.81 -21.56
C ALA A 57 10.65 -14.28 -20.15
N LYS A 58 11.67 -14.86 -19.50
CA LYS A 58 12.11 -14.43 -18.15
C LYS A 58 12.64 -12.99 -18.13
N ILE A 59 13.39 -12.57 -19.15
CA ILE A 59 13.97 -11.21 -19.21
C ILE A 59 12.85 -10.19 -19.39
N ILE A 60 11.91 -10.49 -20.29
CA ILE A 60 10.74 -9.65 -20.54
C ILE A 60 9.87 -9.55 -19.28
N ALA A 61 9.59 -10.70 -18.64
CA ALA A 61 8.83 -10.73 -17.39
C ALA A 61 9.50 -9.89 -16.28
N ALA A 62 10.82 -9.93 -16.15
CA ALA A 62 11.56 -9.13 -15.16
C ALA A 62 11.42 -7.62 -15.41
N GLN A 63 11.47 -7.16 -16.65
CA GLN A 63 11.28 -5.74 -17.01
C GLN A 63 9.86 -5.26 -16.67
N PHE A 64 8.85 -6.07 -16.99
CA PHE A 64 7.45 -5.77 -16.63
C PHE A 64 7.20 -5.85 -15.12
N ALA A 65 7.85 -6.78 -14.42
CA ALA A 65 7.77 -6.88 -12.96
C ALA A 65 8.33 -5.63 -12.29
N ALA A 66 9.54 -5.18 -12.69
CA ALA A 66 10.15 -3.97 -12.18
C ALA A 66 9.24 -2.74 -12.36
N THR A 67 8.75 -2.52 -13.58
CA THR A 67 7.87 -1.37 -13.88
C THR A 67 6.53 -1.42 -13.14
N SER A 68 5.91 -2.61 -13.04
CA SER A 68 4.67 -2.80 -12.28
C SER A 68 4.88 -2.53 -10.78
N LEU A 69 5.95 -3.08 -10.20
CA LEU A 69 6.30 -2.86 -8.78
C LEU A 69 6.51 -1.38 -8.48
N LEU A 70 7.22 -0.65 -9.35
CA LEU A 70 7.42 0.79 -9.18
C LEU A 70 6.09 1.55 -9.23
N LYS A 71 5.24 1.23 -10.22
CA LYS A 71 3.93 1.87 -10.37
C LYS A 71 3.05 1.63 -9.15
N ARG A 72 3.01 0.38 -8.66
CA ARG A 72 2.24 0.02 -7.47
C ARG A 72 2.79 0.68 -6.21
N SER A 73 4.12 0.68 -6.02
CA SER A 73 4.78 1.36 -4.89
C SER A 73 4.46 2.86 -4.86
N ARG A 74 4.53 3.54 -6.01
CA ARG A 74 4.17 4.96 -6.12
C ARG A 74 2.70 5.24 -5.81
N ALA A 75 1.80 4.31 -6.13
CA ALA A 75 0.37 4.45 -5.84
C ALA A 75 0.04 4.25 -4.35
N VAL A 76 0.89 3.53 -3.60
CA VAL A 76 0.68 3.31 -2.15
C VAL A 76 0.91 4.59 -1.36
N GLY A 77 1.94 5.36 -1.69
CA GLY A 77 2.27 6.61 -1.00
C GLY A 77 1.08 7.56 -0.78
N PRO A 78 0.36 8.00 -1.83
CA PRO A 78 -0.79 8.89 -1.66
C PRO A 78 -1.93 8.24 -0.87
N ILE A 79 -2.15 6.92 -1.01
CA ILE A 79 -3.17 6.20 -0.23
C ILE A 79 -2.82 6.23 1.27
N VAL A 80 -1.57 5.96 1.63
CA VAL A 80 -1.09 6.03 3.02
C VAL A 80 -1.30 7.43 3.58
N VAL A 81 -0.92 8.47 2.84
CA VAL A 81 -1.11 9.86 3.25
C VAL A 81 -2.59 10.20 3.44
N LEU A 82 -3.46 9.79 2.51
CA LEU A 82 -4.90 10.01 2.64
C LEU A 82 -5.49 9.30 3.87
N ILE A 83 -5.05 8.08 4.17
CA ILE A 83 -5.48 7.35 5.37
C ILE A 83 -5.03 8.07 6.64
N VAL A 84 -3.76 8.50 6.71
CA VAL A 84 -3.23 9.27 7.85
C VAL A 84 -4.03 10.56 8.04
N LEU A 85 -4.33 11.30 6.96
CA LEU A 85 -5.16 12.50 7.01
C LEU A 85 -6.60 12.20 7.44
N GLY A 86 -7.17 11.08 7.01
CA GLY A 86 -8.51 10.64 7.42
C GLY A 86 -8.59 10.36 8.93
N VAL A 87 -7.61 9.64 9.47
CA VAL A 87 -7.49 9.38 10.92
C VAL A 87 -7.35 10.69 11.69
N PHE A 88 -6.53 11.62 11.20
CA PHE A 88 -6.38 12.94 11.81
C PHE A 88 -7.69 13.74 11.85
N ALA A 89 -8.42 13.73 10.73
CA ALA A 89 -9.69 14.44 10.63
C ALA A 89 -10.72 13.87 11.61
N ALA A 90 -10.82 12.54 11.71
CA ALA A 90 -11.69 11.86 12.68
C ALA A 90 -11.33 12.25 14.12
N MET A 91 -10.05 12.17 14.48
CA MET A 91 -9.54 12.54 15.80
C MET A 91 -9.87 14.02 16.14
N LYS A 92 -9.59 14.96 15.22
CA LYS A 92 -9.87 16.39 15.42
C LYS A 92 -11.36 16.68 15.51
N ALA A 93 -12.19 16.04 14.69
CA ALA A 93 -13.64 16.17 14.74
C ALA A 93 -14.18 15.74 16.10
N ARG A 94 -13.67 14.64 16.66
CA ARG A 94 -14.05 14.17 17.98
C ARG A 94 -13.60 15.12 19.10
N VAL A 95 -12.38 15.68 19.03
CA VAL A 95 -11.93 16.70 20.01
C VAL A 95 -12.80 17.96 19.95
N ALA A 96 -13.14 18.43 18.75
CA ALA A 96 -14.05 19.56 18.57
C ALA A 96 -15.45 19.26 19.13
N TRP A 97 -15.94 18.03 18.94
CA TRP A 97 -17.20 17.57 19.50
C TRP A 97 -17.20 17.60 21.03
N TYR A 98 -16.12 17.13 21.67
CA TYR A 98 -15.99 17.20 23.13
C TYR A 98 -15.98 18.64 23.66
N ALA A 99 -15.33 19.56 22.94
CA ALA A 99 -15.34 20.98 23.30
C ALA A 99 -16.74 21.59 23.14
N ALA A 100 -17.44 21.29 22.04
CA ALA A 100 -18.77 21.81 21.76
C ALA A 100 -19.85 21.31 22.73
N THR A 101 -19.72 20.05 23.18
CA THR A 101 -20.67 19.43 24.13
C THR A 101 -20.39 19.74 25.59
N GLY A 102 -19.36 20.55 25.90
CA GLY A 102 -18.97 20.89 27.27
C GLY A 102 -18.38 19.71 28.07
N TRP A 103 -18.05 18.61 27.40
CA TRP A 103 -17.42 17.43 28.01
C TRP A 103 -15.96 17.67 28.41
N SER A 104 -15.34 18.76 27.96
CA SER A 104 -13.93 19.05 28.21
C SER A 104 -13.61 19.62 29.60
N THR A 105 -14.59 19.96 30.44
CA THR A 105 -14.34 20.79 31.64
C THR A 105 -15.06 20.40 32.94
N SER A 106 -16.02 19.46 32.95
CA SER A 106 -16.85 19.22 34.16
C SER A 106 -16.63 17.89 34.89
N GLY A 107 -15.95 16.91 34.28
CA GLY A 107 -15.65 15.63 34.92
C GLY A 107 -14.18 15.52 35.25
N SER A 108 -13.83 15.51 36.54
CA SER A 108 -12.52 15.09 37.02
C SER A 108 -12.23 13.69 36.47
N ALA A 109 -11.46 13.62 35.38
CA ALA A 109 -10.99 12.34 34.86
C ALA A 109 -10.32 11.59 36.01
N ARG A 110 -10.69 10.32 36.21
CA ARG A 110 -10.19 9.48 37.30
C ARG A 110 -8.65 9.39 37.34
N PHE A 111 -7.99 9.72 36.23
CA PHE A 111 -6.53 9.74 36.05
C PHE A 111 -6.11 10.93 35.17
N PRO A 112 -5.95 12.14 35.74
CA PRO A 112 -5.60 13.33 34.96
C PRO A 112 -4.21 13.22 34.31
N ASP A 113 -3.24 12.63 34.99
CA ASP A 113 -1.86 12.51 34.50
C ASP A 113 -1.74 11.54 33.32
N ILE A 114 -2.49 10.44 33.34
CA ILE A 114 -2.49 9.45 32.24
C ILE A 114 -3.08 10.08 30.96
N GLY A 115 -4.10 10.93 31.09
CA GLY A 115 -4.71 11.61 29.95
C GLY A 115 -3.76 12.57 29.24
N VAL A 116 -2.93 13.31 29.99
CA VAL A 116 -1.93 14.23 29.42
C VAL A 116 -0.84 13.47 28.69
N ILE A 117 -0.32 12.39 29.29
CA ILE A 117 0.73 11.55 28.69
C ILE A 117 0.20 10.87 27.42
N ALA A 118 -0.98 10.26 27.47
CA ALA A 118 -1.56 9.57 26.32
C ALA A 118 -1.89 10.55 25.18
N TYR A 119 -2.36 11.77 25.49
CA TYR A 119 -2.57 12.81 24.47
C TYR A 119 -1.27 13.28 23.81
N ALA A 120 -0.20 13.47 24.60
CA ALA A 120 1.10 13.83 24.06
C ALA A 120 1.66 12.69 23.19
N PHE A 121 1.58 11.44 23.67
CA PHE A 121 2.03 10.26 22.95
C PHE A 121 1.30 10.13 21.61
N ASP A 122 -0.02 10.22 21.60
CA ASP A 122 -0.83 10.15 20.40
C ASP A 122 -0.43 11.23 19.37
N ARG A 123 -0.25 12.48 19.82
CA ARG A 123 0.17 13.59 18.96
C ARG A 123 1.55 13.37 18.34
N TYR A 124 2.53 12.90 19.11
CA TYR A 124 3.88 12.64 18.59
C TYR A 124 3.91 11.40 17.68
N ALA A 125 3.18 10.34 18.03
CA ALA A 125 3.02 9.15 17.20
C ALA A 125 2.39 9.51 15.84
N PHE A 126 1.37 10.38 15.85
CA PHE A 126 0.74 10.89 14.65
C PHE A 126 1.72 11.71 13.78
N TYR A 127 2.45 12.67 14.36
CA TYR A 127 3.45 13.44 13.60
C TYR A 127 4.54 12.55 13.01
N LEU A 128 4.99 11.55 13.78
CA LEU A 128 5.95 10.56 13.30
C LEU A 128 5.38 9.78 12.11
N ALA A 129 4.13 9.31 12.20
CA ALA A 129 3.44 8.60 11.11
C ALA A 129 3.31 9.48 9.86
N LEU A 130 2.94 10.75 10.01
CA LEU A 130 2.81 11.70 8.91
C LEU A 130 4.17 11.96 8.24
N MET A 131 5.21 12.26 9.02
CA MET A 131 6.53 12.55 8.49
C MET A 131 7.16 11.33 7.80
N THR A 132 7.07 10.16 8.42
CA THR A 132 7.60 8.91 7.83
C THR A 132 6.82 8.50 6.58
N GLY A 133 5.50 8.67 6.58
CA GLY A 133 4.65 8.45 5.41
C GLY A 133 4.98 9.40 4.25
N LEU A 134 5.15 10.69 4.53
CA LEU A 134 5.50 11.70 3.54
C LEU A 134 6.91 11.46 2.98
N CYS A 135 7.89 11.20 3.86
CA CYS A 135 9.25 10.85 3.46
C CYS A 135 9.29 9.59 2.60
N GLY A 136 8.56 8.54 2.99
CA GLY A 136 8.43 7.31 2.21
C GLY A 136 7.82 7.57 0.83
N TRP A 137 6.76 8.38 0.76
CA TRP A 137 6.12 8.74 -0.50
C TRP A 137 7.04 9.55 -1.43
N VAL A 138 7.66 10.62 -0.92
CA VAL A 138 8.60 11.44 -1.69
C VAL A 138 9.79 10.61 -2.16
N TYR A 139 10.31 9.72 -1.31
CA TYR A 139 11.38 8.80 -1.65
C TYR A 139 10.98 7.85 -2.79
N ALA A 140 9.79 7.25 -2.74
CA ALA A 140 9.26 6.40 -3.80
C ALA A 140 9.02 7.17 -5.12
N PHE A 141 8.55 8.42 -5.01
CA PHE A 141 8.29 9.27 -6.19
C PHE A 141 9.59 9.64 -6.92
N ARG A 142 10.68 9.89 -6.17
CA ARG A 142 11.99 10.22 -6.73
C ARG A 142 12.74 9.05 -7.34
N MET A 143 12.29 7.80 -7.18
CA MET A 143 12.95 6.65 -7.81
C MET A 143 12.78 6.69 -9.33
N GLN A 144 13.87 6.64 -10.08
CA GLN A 144 13.81 6.54 -11.55
C GLN A 144 13.50 5.09 -11.98
N PRO A 145 12.73 4.88 -13.06
CA PRO A 145 12.34 3.54 -13.55
C PRO A 145 13.51 2.60 -13.86
N GLY A 146 14.65 3.12 -14.30
CA GLY A 146 15.82 2.33 -14.67
C GLY A 146 16.77 1.95 -13.52
N ALA A 147 16.52 2.44 -12.29
CA ALA A 147 17.41 2.27 -11.14
C ALA A 147 16.68 1.59 -9.96
N LEU A 148 15.85 0.59 -10.27
CA LEU A 148 15.18 -0.25 -9.28
C LEU A 148 16.19 -1.17 -8.62
N ASP A 149 16.88 -0.62 -7.63
CA ASP A 149 17.72 -1.36 -6.70
C ASP A 149 16.85 -1.90 -5.56
N LYS A 150 16.96 -3.22 -5.30
CA LYS A 150 16.37 -3.93 -4.15
C LYS A 150 16.39 -3.10 -2.87
N THR A 151 17.56 -2.51 -2.61
CA THR A 151 17.85 -1.78 -1.38
C THR A 151 16.96 -0.54 -1.25
N ARG A 152 16.69 0.15 -2.36
CA ARG A 152 15.84 1.33 -2.40
C ARG A 152 14.38 0.96 -2.19
N LEU A 153 13.91 -0.08 -2.86
CA LEU A 153 12.54 -0.57 -2.70
C LEU A 153 12.28 -1.01 -1.24
N GLN A 154 13.23 -1.74 -0.66
CA GLN A 154 13.18 -2.18 0.73
C GLN A 154 13.16 -0.99 1.71
N ARG A 155 13.97 0.05 1.49
CA ARG A 155 13.95 1.27 2.33
C ARG A 155 12.62 2.01 2.25
N SER A 156 12.06 2.17 1.05
CA SER A 156 10.74 2.79 0.88
C SER A 156 9.67 2.00 1.65
N PHE A 157 9.74 0.68 1.57
CA PHE A 157 8.82 -0.20 2.27
C PHE A 157 8.99 -0.12 3.80
N MET A 158 10.23 -0.11 4.30
CA MET A 158 10.51 0.06 5.74
C MET A 158 9.97 1.39 6.27
N LEU A 159 10.09 2.49 5.51
CA LEU A 159 9.52 3.79 5.88
C LEU A 159 7.99 3.75 5.92
N SER A 160 7.34 3.12 4.94
CA SER A 160 5.88 2.94 4.95
C SER A 160 5.40 2.04 6.09
N ALA A 161 6.14 0.96 6.41
CA ALA A 161 5.85 0.07 7.52
C ALA A 161 6.00 0.79 8.88
N ALA A 162 7.06 1.60 9.03
CA ALA A 162 7.26 2.44 10.22
C ALA A 162 6.13 3.46 10.40
N ALA A 163 5.69 4.09 9.31
CA ALA A 163 4.53 4.99 9.32
C ALA A 163 3.24 4.27 9.76
N GLY A 164 3.00 3.06 9.22
CA GLY A 164 1.88 2.22 9.62
C GLY A 164 1.91 1.82 11.09
N ALA A 165 3.07 1.41 11.60
CA ALA A 165 3.24 1.05 13.01
C ALA A 165 3.00 2.25 13.95
N ALA A 166 3.52 3.43 13.60
CA ALA A 166 3.27 4.66 14.35
C ALA A 166 1.79 5.03 14.37
N LEU A 167 1.08 4.89 13.23
CA LEU A 167 -0.35 5.16 13.13
C LEU A 167 -1.18 4.18 13.98
N ILE A 168 -0.83 2.89 13.97
CA ILE A 168 -1.47 1.88 14.81
C ILE A 168 -1.32 2.25 16.29
N GLY A 169 -0.12 2.65 16.71
CA GLY A 169 0.15 3.10 18.08
C GLY A 169 -0.71 4.31 18.49
N SER A 170 -0.87 5.29 17.61
CA SER A 170 -1.75 6.45 17.81
C SER A 170 -3.22 6.02 17.99
N VAL A 171 -3.76 5.23 17.06
CA VAL A 171 -5.16 4.76 17.15
C VAL A 171 -5.41 3.91 18.40
N LEU A 172 -4.46 3.06 18.81
CA LEU A 172 -4.59 2.30 20.06
C LEU A 172 -4.61 3.21 21.31
N ALA A 173 -3.71 4.19 21.39
CA ALA A 173 -3.69 5.15 22.49
C ALA A 173 -5.01 5.93 22.57
N ASP A 174 -5.55 6.30 21.41
CA ASP A 174 -6.80 7.02 21.30
C ASP A 174 -8.05 6.17 21.64
N ILE A 175 -8.07 4.88 21.27
CA ILE A 175 -9.09 3.92 21.72
C ILE A 175 -9.09 3.83 23.25
N VAL A 176 -7.90 3.72 23.86
CA VAL A 176 -7.77 3.66 25.32
C VAL A 176 -8.29 4.95 25.97
N LEU A 177 -7.89 6.12 25.45
CA LEU A 177 -8.39 7.42 25.91
C LEU A 177 -9.92 7.52 25.82
N THR A 178 -10.49 7.06 24.71
CA THR A 178 -11.93 7.09 24.48
C THR A 178 -12.64 6.13 25.44
N ALA A 179 -12.15 4.91 25.62
CA ALA A 179 -12.70 3.94 26.56
C ALA A 179 -12.67 4.45 28.01
N LEU A 180 -11.56 5.06 28.42
CA LEU A 180 -11.44 5.68 29.75
C LEU A 180 -12.48 6.79 29.95
N ARG A 181 -12.70 7.65 28.94
CA ARG A 181 -13.72 8.71 28.99
C ARG A 181 -15.14 8.15 29.06
N LEU A 182 -15.44 7.12 28.27
CA LEU A 182 -16.77 6.48 28.24
C LEU A 182 -17.07 5.73 29.55
N SER A 183 -16.06 5.20 30.25
CA SER A 183 -16.26 4.45 31.50
C SER A 183 -16.78 5.29 32.68
N GLY A 184 -16.70 6.63 32.58
CA GLY A 184 -17.09 7.54 33.66
C GLY A 184 -18.46 8.21 33.49
N VAL A 185 -19.17 7.98 32.38
CA VAL A 185 -20.39 8.73 32.03
C VAL A 185 -21.53 7.75 31.68
N GLY A 186 -22.75 8.03 32.14
CA GLY A 186 -23.93 7.22 31.79
C GLY A 186 -24.21 7.24 30.28
N TRP A 187 -24.66 6.10 29.73
CA TRP A 187 -24.93 5.94 28.30
C TRP A 187 -25.93 6.99 27.78
N SER A 188 -25.48 7.83 26.84
CA SER A 188 -26.29 8.86 26.17
C SER A 188 -26.02 8.85 24.67
N ILE A 189 -26.97 9.35 23.88
CA ILE A 189 -26.86 9.47 22.41
C ILE A 189 -25.59 10.24 21.99
N SER A 190 -25.09 11.14 22.85
CA SER A 190 -23.83 11.86 22.66
C SER A 190 -22.59 10.96 22.52
N HIS A 191 -22.67 9.69 22.92
CA HIS A 191 -21.58 8.70 22.86
C HIS A 191 -21.45 8.05 21.46
N LEU A 192 -22.47 8.16 20.61
CA LEU A 192 -22.45 7.54 19.28
C LEU A 192 -21.39 8.15 18.36
N ILE A 193 -21.18 9.46 18.43
CA ILE A 193 -20.20 10.16 17.58
C ILE A 193 -18.76 9.73 17.89
N PRO A 194 -18.31 9.70 19.16
CA PRO A 194 -17.01 9.13 19.53
C PRO A 194 -16.83 7.67 19.08
N ILE A 195 -17.84 6.82 19.28
CA ILE A 195 -17.78 5.40 18.91
C ILE A 195 -17.67 5.25 17.38
N ALA A 196 -18.47 6.01 16.61
CA ALA A 196 -18.41 6.00 15.16
C ALA A 196 -17.05 6.51 14.65
N SER A 197 -16.49 7.56 15.25
CA SER A 197 -15.15 8.07 14.92
C SER A 197 -14.08 6.99 15.10
N VAL A 198 -14.07 6.32 16.26
CA VAL A 198 -13.15 5.21 16.53
C VAL A 198 -13.34 4.08 15.51
N GLY A 199 -14.59 3.74 15.17
CA GLY A 199 -14.89 2.75 14.15
C GLY A 199 -14.30 3.10 12.78
N ILE A 200 -14.37 4.37 12.37
CA ILE A 200 -13.76 4.86 11.13
C ILE A 200 -12.23 4.78 11.21
N GLU A 201 -11.62 5.19 12.32
CA GLU A 201 -10.17 5.13 12.51
C GLU A 201 -9.65 3.68 12.41
N VAL A 202 -10.33 2.73 13.07
CA VAL A 202 -10.02 1.30 13.00
C VAL A 202 -10.16 0.78 11.57
N ALA A 203 -11.25 1.11 10.87
CA ALA A 203 -11.46 0.68 9.49
C ALA A 203 -10.35 1.20 8.55
N LEU A 204 -9.92 2.45 8.74
CA LEU A 204 -8.82 3.05 7.98
C LEU A 204 -7.48 2.38 8.26
N VAL A 205 -7.19 2.04 9.52
CA VAL A 205 -5.98 1.29 9.90
C VAL A 205 -5.99 -0.12 9.31
N VAL A 206 -7.13 -0.83 9.37
CA VAL A 206 -7.27 -2.16 8.76
C VAL A 206 -7.05 -2.09 7.24
N ALA A 207 -7.63 -1.08 6.58
CA ALA A 207 -7.40 -0.85 5.16
C ALA A 207 -5.92 -0.57 4.85
N LEU A 208 -5.23 0.21 5.68
CA LEU A 208 -3.80 0.47 5.55
C LEU A 208 -2.97 -0.81 5.66
N ILE A 209 -3.23 -1.63 6.68
CA ILE A 209 -2.53 -2.91 6.91
C ILE A 209 -2.72 -3.83 5.71
N ALA A 210 -3.96 -3.99 5.24
CA ALA A 210 -4.28 -4.82 4.08
C ALA A 210 -3.53 -4.34 2.81
N ARG A 211 -3.41 -3.02 2.62
CA ARG A 211 -2.68 -2.43 1.48
C ARG A 211 -1.18 -2.64 1.58
N ILE A 212 -0.58 -2.42 2.76
CA ILE A 212 0.84 -2.66 3.00
C ILE A 212 1.13 -4.13 2.74
N HIS A 213 0.37 -5.05 3.35
CA HIS A 213 0.55 -6.49 3.21
C HIS A 213 0.46 -6.96 1.75
N ALA A 214 -0.54 -6.50 1.00
CA ALA A 214 -0.70 -6.87 -0.42
C ALA A 214 0.50 -6.43 -1.28
N VAL A 215 1.14 -5.32 -0.93
CA VAL A 215 2.33 -4.83 -1.64
C VAL A 215 3.57 -5.60 -1.19
N THR A 216 3.71 -5.88 0.11
CA THR A 216 4.80 -6.72 0.63
C THR A 216 4.81 -8.08 -0.02
N SER A 217 3.66 -8.77 -0.05
CA SER A 217 3.55 -10.10 -0.64
C SER A 217 3.96 -10.08 -2.11
N LEU A 218 3.53 -9.05 -2.85
CA LEU A 218 3.88 -8.88 -4.27
C LEU A 218 5.39 -8.68 -4.46
N VAL A 219 5.99 -7.80 -3.65
CA VAL A 219 7.44 -7.51 -3.70
C VAL A 219 8.22 -8.77 -3.38
N THR A 220 7.88 -9.47 -2.29
CA THR A 220 8.56 -10.69 -1.87
C THR A 220 8.49 -11.77 -2.95
N THR A 221 7.33 -12.00 -3.55
CA THR A 221 7.17 -12.99 -4.64
C THR A 221 7.99 -12.61 -5.87
N ALA A 222 7.97 -11.34 -6.27
CA ALA A 222 8.74 -10.88 -7.43
C ALA A 222 10.26 -10.93 -7.20
N THR A 223 10.72 -10.53 -6.01
CA THR A 223 12.13 -10.62 -5.62
C THR A 223 12.66 -12.05 -5.63
N LEU A 224 11.88 -13.01 -5.12
CA LEU A 224 12.27 -14.43 -5.14
C LEU A 224 12.34 -15.03 -6.55
N ARG A 225 11.51 -14.54 -7.49
CA ARG A 225 11.43 -15.11 -8.85
C ARG A 225 12.45 -14.51 -9.81
N PHE A 226 12.77 -13.23 -9.66
CA PHE A 226 13.58 -12.48 -10.62
C PHE A 226 14.96 -12.06 -10.09
N ASP A 227 15.34 -12.46 -8.87
CA ASP A 227 16.57 -12.01 -8.18
C ASP A 227 16.73 -10.48 -8.18
N LEU A 228 15.60 -9.79 -8.01
CA LEU A 228 15.53 -8.32 -7.92
C LEU A 228 16.09 -7.79 -6.60
#